data_AF-A0A960MFP3-F1
#
_entry.id   AF-A0A960MFP3-F1
#
_cell.length_a   1.000
_cell.length_b   1.000
_cell.length_c   1.000
_cell.angle_alpha   90.00
_cell.angle_beta   90.00
_cell.angle_gamma   90.00
#
_symmetry.space_group_name_H-M   'P 1'
#
loop_
_entity.id
_entity.type
_entity.pdbx_description
1 polymer ?
#
loop_
_entity_poly.entity_id
_entity_poly.type
_entity_poly.pdbx_seq_one_letter_code
_entity_poly.pdbx_strand_id
1 'polypeptide(L)'
;MSGWFLSGQAVGDEAAPRFLFSTGEPTWRGERIPLPPGFAKDMGWRGFEEIRFAPGMFEPDSEQFFTYVLAFSLEPGTNTGEEKLKREFLAYYRGLAKAVLGGKGRTVATEDFSLTLEKATVESAPIGAGDVSAYRAELSWIEPFATGKAQTLHFEIHTWNQGARQAVFACVSPLTPDQGALWKSLREIRSTFHFGD
;
A
#
# COMPACT_ATOMS: atom_id res chain seq x y z
N MET A 1 43.21 21.61 29.06
CA MET A 1 42.62 20.33 29.52
C MET A 1 41.11 20.50 29.43
N SER A 2 40.52 20.23 28.28
CA SER A 2 39.91 18.94 27.89
C SER A 2 38.39 19.04 28.06
N GLY A 3 37.73 19.50 27.00
CA GLY A 3 36.28 19.51 26.88
C GLY A 3 35.70 18.13 26.59
N TRP A 4 34.44 17.96 26.95
CA TRP A 4 33.59 16.83 26.55
C TRP A 4 32.22 17.40 26.18
N PHE A 5 32.05 17.81 24.92
CA PHE A 5 30.74 17.87 24.29
C PHE A 5 30.58 16.55 23.53
N LEU A 6 29.71 15.66 24.02
CA LEU A 6 29.21 14.54 23.24
C LEU A 6 28.24 15.12 22.21
N SER A 7 28.75 15.35 21.00
CA SER A 7 27.91 15.51 19.81
C SER A 7 27.18 14.20 19.56
N GLY A 8 25.92 14.13 19.97
CA GLY A 8 24.99 13.15 19.40
C GLY A 8 24.90 13.41 17.91
N GLN A 9 25.47 12.50 17.13
CA GLN A 9 25.43 12.51 15.68
C GLN A 9 23.96 12.41 15.27
N ALA A 10 23.42 13.47 14.66
CA ALA A 10 22.17 13.37 13.93
C ALA A 10 22.39 12.32 12.83
N VAL A 11 21.62 11.24 12.88
CA VAL A 11 21.44 10.36 11.73
C VAL A 11 20.91 11.26 10.62
N GLY A 12 21.65 11.36 9.53
CA GLY A 12 21.34 12.30 8.45
C GLY A 12 19.90 12.14 7.98
N ASP A 13 19.17 13.25 7.93
CA ASP A 13 17.92 13.40 7.21
C ASP A 13 18.19 13.18 5.72
N GLU A 14 18.27 11.92 5.28
CA GLU A 14 18.01 11.63 3.87
C GLU A 14 16.55 12.02 3.63
N ALA A 15 16.33 13.04 2.80
CA ALA A 15 14.99 13.52 2.47
C ALA A 15 14.11 12.32 2.08
N ALA A 16 12.95 12.20 2.72
CA ALA A 16 12.07 11.07 2.48
C ALA A 16 11.75 10.96 0.98
N PRO A 17 11.84 9.76 0.37
CA PRO A 17 11.79 9.62 -1.08
C PRO A 17 10.46 10.13 -1.63
N ARG A 18 10.50 10.94 -2.68
CA ARG A 18 9.29 11.44 -3.33
C ARG A 18 8.72 10.39 -4.28
N PHE A 19 7.40 10.26 -4.32
CA PHE A 19 6.72 9.45 -5.31
C PHE A 19 6.01 10.32 -6.33
N LEU A 20 6.04 9.87 -7.59
CA LEU A 20 5.36 10.52 -8.70
C LEU A 20 4.34 9.53 -9.27
N PHE A 21 3.06 9.95 -9.24
CA PHE A 21 1.93 9.20 -9.75
C PHE A 21 1.29 9.95 -10.91
N SER A 22 0.99 9.27 -12.01
CA SER A 22 0.17 9.81 -13.10
C SER A 22 -1.21 9.17 -13.04
N THR A 23 -2.14 9.79 -12.30
CA THR A 23 -3.46 9.22 -11.99
C THR A 23 -4.60 9.68 -12.89
N GLY A 24 -4.28 10.41 -13.97
CA GLY A 24 -5.27 11.00 -14.87
C GLY A 24 -5.97 12.23 -14.29
N GLU A 25 -7.04 12.64 -14.96
CA GLU A 25 -7.88 13.80 -14.60
C GLU A 25 -9.30 13.36 -14.20
N PRO A 26 -9.82 13.79 -13.05
CA PRO A 26 -9.13 14.59 -12.03
C PRO A 26 -8.01 13.77 -11.35
N THR A 27 -6.96 14.46 -10.92
CA THR A 27 -5.89 13.82 -10.15
C THR A 27 -6.45 13.15 -8.89
N TRP A 28 -6.02 11.92 -8.63
CA TRP A 28 -6.45 11.14 -7.47
C TRP A 28 -5.91 11.80 -6.20
N ARG A 29 -6.79 11.97 -5.21
CA ARG A 29 -6.39 12.48 -3.89
C ARG A 29 -5.52 11.44 -3.20
N GLY A 30 -4.68 11.86 -2.27
CA GLY A 30 -3.83 10.94 -1.56
C GLY A 30 -3.31 11.45 -0.25
N GLU A 31 -2.68 10.54 0.47
CA GLU A 31 -2.12 10.77 1.80
C GLU A 31 -0.76 10.06 1.88
N ARG A 32 0.10 10.56 2.76
CA ARG A 32 1.41 9.99 3.05
C ARG A 32 1.52 9.72 4.53
N ILE A 33 1.88 8.50 4.91
CA ILE A 33 1.82 8.04 6.30
C ILE A 33 3.15 7.34 6.65
N PRO A 34 3.76 7.62 7.82
CA PRO A 34 4.91 6.86 8.29
C PRO A 34 4.50 5.44 8.71
N LEU A 35 5.38 4.46 8.49
CA LEU A 35 5.15 3.07 8.87
C LEU A 35 5.79 2.73 10.22
N PRO A 36 5.12 1.94 11.07
CA PRO A 36 3.74 1.46 10.89
C PRO A 36 2.72 2.59 11.07
N PRO A 37 1.59 2.58 10.33
CA PRO A 37 0.56 3.59 10.50
C PRO A 37 -0.09 3.42 11.89
N GLY A 38 -0.60 4.51 12.46
CA GLY A 38 -1.12 4.51 13.83
C GLY A 38 -2.24 3.49 14.10
N PHE A 39 -2.99 3.10 13.07
CA PHE A 39 -4.05 2.09 13.13
C PHE A 39 -3.53 0.64 13.02
N ALA A 40 -2.33 0.40 12.50
CA ALA A 40 -1.77 -0.95 12.29
C ALA A 40 -0.40 -1.11 12.93
N LYS A 41 -0.34 -0.94 14.26
CA LYS A 41 0.90 -1.04 15.05
C LYS A 41 1.57 -2.41 15.02
N ASP A 42 0.82 -3.45 14.64
CA ASP A 42 1.32 -4.82 14.50
C ASP A 42 2.08 -5.05 13.18
N MET A 43 2.09 -4.07 12.26
CA MET A 43 2.96 -4.11 11.09
C MET A 43 4.43 -4.01 11.50
N GLY A 44 5.25 -4.88 10.93
CA GLY A 44 6.70 -4.92 11.12
C GLY A 44 7.49 -4.20 10.03
N TRP A 45 6.83 -3.55 9.06
CA TRP A 45 7.49 -2.67 8.09
C TRP A 45 7.76 -1.28 8.67
N ARG A 46 8.88 -0.67 8.23
CA ARG A 46 9.31 0.69 8.57
C ARG A 46 9.63 1.45 7.29
N GLY A 47 9.42 2.76 7.32
CA GLY A 47 9.54 3.63 6.16
C GLY A 47 8.29 4.48 6.00
N PHE A 48 7.83 4.65 4.76
CA PHE A 48 6.64 5.46 4.46
C PHE A 48 5.76 4.76 3.43
N GLU A 49 4.46 4.97 3.57
CA GLU A 49 3.48 4.70 2.52
C GLU A 49 2.96 6.00 1.93
N GLU A 50 2.56 5.92 0.67
CA GLU A 50 1.73 6.91 0.02
C GLU A 50 0.61 6.22 -0.73
N ILE A 51 -0.62 6.68 -0.47
CA ILE A 51 -1.84 6.14 -1.08
C ILE A 51 -2.42 7.17 -2.05
N ARG A 52 -3.05 6.69 -3.12
CA ARG A 52 -3.86 7.49 -4.04
C ARG A 52 -5.21 6.84 -4.25
N PHE A 53 -6.27 7.58 -3.98
CA PHE A 53 -7.67 7.14 -4.00
C PHE A 53 -8.33 7.52 -5.32
N ALA A 54 -8.98 6.55 -5.98
CA ALA A 54 -9.85 6.86 -7.11
C ALA A 54 -10.93 7.89 -6.69
N PRO A 55 -11.38 8.79 -7.57
CA PRO A 55 -12.35 9.83 -7.24
C PRO A 55 -13.59 9.32 -6.49
N GLY A 56 -14.14 8.17 -6.91
CA GLY A 56 -15.30 7.52 -6.29
C GLY A 56 -15.00 6.54 -5.16
N MET A 57 -13.77 6.49 -4.64
CA MET A 57 -13.32 5.53 -3.62
C MET A 57 -14.28 5.40 -2.43
N PHE A 58 -14.82 6.52 -1.94
CA PHE A 58 -15.67 6.57 -0.74
C PHE A 58 -17.18 6.51 -1.04
N GLU A 59 -17.57 6.32 -2.28
CA GLU A 59 -18.97 6.30 -2.73
C GLU A 59 -19.39 4.85 -3.01
N PRO A 60 -20.21 4.20 -2.16
CA PRO A 60 -20.49 2.76 -2.25
C PRO A 60 -21.19 2.32 -3.56
N ASP A 61 -21.88 3.24 -4.23
CA ASP A 61 -22.58 2.97 -5.50
C ASP A 61 -21.73 3.32 -6.74
N SER A 62 -20.49 3.78 -6.54
CA SER A 62 -19.58 4.13 -7.63
C SER A 62 -18.88 2.90 -8.21
N GLU A 63 -18.66 2.86 -9.53
CA GLU A 63 -17.80 1.87 -10.16
C GLU A 63 -16.34 1.96 -9.71
N GLN A 64 -15.96 3.08 -9.08
CA GLN A 64 -14.62 3.32 -8.52
C GLN A 64 -14.55 3.05 -7.02
N PHE A 65 -15.63 2.54 -6.43
CA PHE A 65 -15.70 2.26 -5.00
C PHE A 65 -14.55 1.36 -4.57
N PHE A 66 -13.95 1.71 -3.43
CA PHE A 66 -12.86 0.95 -2.83
C PHE A 66 -11.63 0.71 -3.74
N THR A 67 -11.38 1.58 -4.72
CA THR A 67 -10.26 1.46 -5.66
C THR A 67 -9.17 2.50 -5.42
N TYR A 68 -7.92 2.05 -5.35
CA TYR A 68 -6.75 2.89 -5.05
C TYR A 68 -5.44 2.20 -5.43
N VAL A 69 -4.34 2.96 -5.34
CA VAL A 69 -2.98 2.42 -5.36
C VAL A 69 -2.24 2.75 -4.07
N LEU A 70 -1.38 1.85 -3.64
CA LEU A 70 -0.46 2.00 -2.51
C LEU A 70 0.98 1.90 -3.01
N ALA A 71 1.83 2.81 -2.56
CA ALA A 71 3.28 2.71 -2.73
C ALA A 71 3.97 2.76 -1.36
N PHE A 72 4.91 1.87 -1.13
CA PHE A 72 5.73 1.81 0.07
C PHE A 72 7.20 1.99 -0.30
N SER A 73 7.90 2.83 0.46
CA SER A 73 9.36 2.86 0.49
C SER A 73 9.81 2.41 1.86
N LEU A 74 10.41 1.22 1.88
CA LEU A 74 10.77 0.50 3.08
C LEU A 74 12.27 0.65 3.37
N GLU A 75 12.62 0.55 4.65
CA GLU A 75 14.03 0.58 5.09
C GLU A 75 14.88 -0.50 4.38
N PRO A 76 16.20 -0.26 4.23
CA PRO A 76 17.11 -1.23 3.63
C PRO A 76 17.04 -2.62 4.24
N GLY A 77 17.10 -3.66 3.40
CA GLY A 77 17.06 -5.06 3.84
C GLY A 77 15.68 -5.55 4.29
N THR A 78 14.62 -4.73 4.15
CA THR A 78 13.26 -5.16 4.46
C THR A 78 12.85 -6.31 3.56
N ASN A 79 12.44 -7.43 4.16
CA ASN A 79 11.88 -8.56 3.43
C ASN A 79 10.50 -8.19 2.84
N THR A 80 10.30 -8.49 1.55
CA THR A 80 9.02 -8.38 0.82
C THR A 80 8.70 -9.65 0.03
N GLY A 81 9.17 -10.80 0.49
CA GLY A 81 8.73 -12.09 -0.01
C GLY A 81 7.28 -12.39 0.36
N GLU A 82 6.70 -13.40 -0.29
CA GLU A 82 5.28 -13.77 -0.21
C GLU A 82 4.72 -13.86 1.23
N GLU A 83 5.37 -14.63 2.11
CA GLU A 83 4.90 -14.78 3.50
C GLU A 83 4.87 -13.45 4.26
N LYS A 84 5.87 -12.60 3.99
CA LYS A 84 6.01 -11.29 4.63
C LYS A 84 4.97 -10.33 4.07
N LEU A 85 4.79 -10.24 2.75
CA LEU A 85 3.72 -9.47 2.11
C LEU A 85 2.36 -9.83 2.72
N LYS A 86 2.04 -11.13 2.77
CA LYS A 86 0.77 -11.61 3.30
C LYS A 86 0.54 -11.19 4.74
N ARG A 87 1.56 -11.33 5.60
CA ARG A 87 1.46 -10.96 7.00
C ARG A 87 1.28 -9.44 7.17
N GLU A 88 2.06 -8.64 6.47
CA GLU A 88 2.06 -7.18 6.63
C GLU A 88 0.77 -6.56 6.09
N PHE A 89 0.27 -7.00 4.93
CA PHE A 89 -1.05 -6.56 4.45
C PHE A 89 -2.18 -7.02 5.38
N LEU A 90 -2.17 -8.25 5.91
CA LEU A 90 -3.17 -8.66 6.90
C LEU A 90 -3.12 -7.77 8.15
N ALA A 91 -1.95 -7.48 8.70
CA ALA A 91 -1.81 -6.57 9.84
C ALA A 91 -2.39 -5.18 9.52
N TYR A 92 -2.08 -4.64 8.33
CA TYR A 92 -2.60 -3.37 7.83
C TYR A 92 -4.14 -3.33 7.84
N TYR A 93 -4.80 -4.27 7.16
CA TYR A 93 -6.26 -4.25 7.01
C TYR A 93 -7.01 -4.60 8.29
N ARG A 94 -6.47 -5.48 9.14
CA ARG A 94 -7.06 -5.78 10.45
C ARG A 94 -7.02 -4.54 11.35
N GLY A 95 -5.89 -3.83 11.38
CA GLY A 95 -5.75 -2.58 12.11
C GLY A 95 -6.69 -1.50 11.59
N LEU A 96 -6.75 -1.32 10.27
CA LEU A 96 -7.61 -0.34 9.61
C LEU A 96 -9.09 -0.56 9.92
N ALA A 97 -9.59 -1.79 9.77
CA ALA A 97 -10.98 -2.12 10.06
C ALA A 97 -11.34 -1.88 11.53
N LYS A 98 -10.46 -2.30 12.46
CA LYS A 98 -10.64 -2.07 13.90
C LYS A 98 -10.70 -0.58 14.23
N ALA A 99 -9.77 0.21 13.71
CA ALA A 99 -9.70 1.64 13.99
C ALA A 99 -10.93 2.40 13.46
N VAL A 100 -11.30 2.16 12.19
CA VAL A 100 -12.41 2.87 11.55
C VAL A 100 -13.76 2.46 12.14
N LEU A 101 -14.03 1.17 12.34
CA LEU A 101 -15.29 0.73 12.95
C LEU A 101 -15.35 1.05 14.44
N GLY A 102 -14.24 0.93 15.17
CA GLY A 102 -14.15 1.31 16.58
C GLY A 102 -14.45 2.80 16.80
N GLY A 103 -13.95 3.67 15.91
CA GLY A 103 -14.29 5.09 15.90
C GLY A 103 -15.78 5.38 15.66
N LYS A 104 -16.52 4.41 15.10
CA LYS A 104 -17.98 4.44 14.91
C LYS A 104 -18.74 3.69 16.02
N GLY A 105 -18.08 3.30 17.09
CA GLY A 105 -18.67 2.53 18.20
C GLY A 105 -19.03 1.09 17.84
N ARG A 106 -18.45 0.53 16.76
CA ARG A 106 -18.69 -0.84 16.28
C ARG A 106 -17.45 -1.70 16.50
N THR A 107 -17.64 -2.94 16.92
CA THR A 107 -16.57 -3.94 16.97
C THR A 107 -16.54 -4.77 15.70
N VAL A 108 -15.35 -5.26 15.33
CA VAL A 108 -15.16 -6.16 14.19
C VAL A 108 -14.23 -7.30 14.60
N ALA A 109 -14.66 -8.53 14.32
CA ALA A 109 -13.79 -9.69 14.38
C ALA A 109 -12.92 -9.69 13.12
N THR A 110 -11.61 -9.69 13.31
CA THR A 110 -10.63 -9.58 12.22
C THR A 110 -9.81 -10.85 12.04
N GLU A 111 -10.03 -11.82 12.90
CA GLU A 111 -9.34 -13.09 12.97
C GLU A 111 -9.66 -13.92 11.73
N ASP A 112 -10.89 -13.77 11.21
CA ASP A 112 -11.39 -14.38 9.98
C ASP A 112 -10.92 -13.67 8.71
N PHE A 113 -10.24 -12.52 8.82
CA PHE A 113 -9.66 -11.88 7.63
C PHE A 113 -8.54 -12.77 7.09
N SER A 114 -8.58 -13.04 5.80
CA SER A 114 -7.65 -13.93 5.12
C SER A 114 -7.15 -13.30 3.84
N LEU A 115 -5.85 -13.47 3.56
CA LEU A 115 -5.23 -13.05 2.32
C LEU A 115 -4.59 -14.25 1.64
N THR A 116 -5.02 -14.56 0.42
CA THR A 116 -4.32 -15.46 -0.49
C THR A 116 -3.36 -14.65 -1.34
N LEU A 117 -2.22 -15.22 -1.69
CA LEU A 117 -1.22 -14.55 -2.51
C LEU A 117 -0.57 -15.59 -3.41
N GLU A 118 -0.36 -15.24 -4.67
CA GLU A 118 0.28 -16.09 -5.66
C GLU A 118 1.26 -15.27 -6.50
N LYS A 119 2.33 -15.91 -6.96
CA LYS A 119 3.28 -15.26 -7.86
C LYS A 119 2.62 -15.03 -9.22
N ALA A 120 2.82 -13.84 -9.78
CA ALA A 120 2.29 -13.44 -11.07
C ALA A 120 3.42 -13.15 -12.07
N THR A 121 3.06 -13.10 -13.35
CA THR A 121 3.93 -12.62 -14.42
C THR A 121 3.98 -11.10 -14.42
N VAL A 122 5.17 -10.54 -14.65
CA VAL A 122 5.36 -9.09 -14.78
C VAL A 122 4.96 -8.70 -16.21
N GLU A 123 3.79 -8.08 -16.37
CA GLU A 123 3.31 -7.57 -17.68
C GLU A 123 3.74 -6.13 -17.94
N SER A 124 3.80 -5.33 -16.88
CA SER A 124 4.33 -3.96 -16.88
C SER A 124 5.09 -3.73 -15.59
N ALA A 125 5.93 -2.71 -15.50
CA ALA A 125 6.66 -2.37 -14.28
C ALA A 125 6.71 -0.85 -14.09
N PRO A 126 6.84 -0.37 -12.86
CA PRO A 126 7.19 1.02 -12.63
C PRO A 126 8.47 1.45 -13.32
N ILE A 127 8.57 2.74 -13.63
CA ILE A 127 9.75 3.31 -14.29
C ILE A 127 10.94 3.24 -13.31
N GLY A 128 12.07 2.73 -13.81
CA GLY A 128 13.29 2.55 -13.02
C GLY A 128 13.29 1.33 -12.11
N ALA A 129 12.23 0.52 -12.10
CA ALA A 129 12.18 -0.71 -11.32
C ALA A 129 12.92 -1.86 -12.04
N GLY A 130 14.02 -2.33 -11.44
CA GLY A 130 14.76 -3.53 -11.88
C GLY A 130 14.35 -4.77 -11.09
N ASP A 131 14.48 -5.95 -11.70
CA ASP A 131 14.27 -7.27 -11.06
C ASP A 131 12.94 -7.39 -10.29
N VAL A 132 11.85 -6.90 -10.89
CA VAL A 132 10.54 -6.86 -10.25
C VAL A 132 9.99 -8.25 -9.98
N SER A 133 9.54 -8.49 -8.76
CA SER A 133 8.67 -9.62 -8.42
C SER A 133 7.22 -9.16 -8.38
N ALA A 134 6.34 -9.86 -9.12
CA ALA A 134 4.92 -9.58 -9.19
C ALA A 134 4.10 -10.67 -8.47
N TYR A 135 2.99 -10.25 -7.88
CA TYR A 135 2.05 -11.10 -7.17
C TYR A 135 0.61 -10.66 -7.41
N ARG A 136 -0.31 -11.62 -7.33
CA ARG A 136 -1.75 -11.35 -7.18
C ARG A 136 -2.18 -11.78 -5.79
N ALA A 137 -3.11 -11.05 -5.20
CA ALA A 137 -3.66 -11.42 -3.90
C ALA A 137 -5.16 -11.17 -3.83
N GLU A 138 -5.84 -11.94 -3.00
CA GLU A 138 -7.24 -11.72 -2.64
C GLU A 138 -7.37 -11.62 -1.12
N LEU A 139 -7.96 -10.52 -0.65
CA LEU A 139 -8.25 -10.29 0.76
C LEU A 139 -9.75 -10.40 1.00
N SER A 140 -10.17 -11.34 1.83
CA SER A 140 -11.51 -11.36 2.42
C SER A 140 -11.49 -10.56 3.72
N TRP A 141 -12.33 -9.53 3.81
CA TRP A 141 -12.36 -8.62 4.96
C TRP A 141 -13.74 -7.95 5.11
N ILE A 142 -13.85 -7.03 6.07
CA ILE A 142 -15.05 -6.20 6.28
C ILE A 142 -14.70 -4.75 5.94
N GLU A 143 -15.39 -4.19 4.95
CA GLU A 143 -15.19 -2.81 4.48
C GLU A 143 -15.72 -1.82 5.53
N PRO A 144 -14.88 -0.99 6.18
CA PRO A 144 -15.25 -0.28 7.40
C PRO A 144 -15.72 1.17 7.14
N PHE A 145 -15.49 1.74 5.96
CA PHE A 145 -15.70 3.15 5.67
C PHE A 145 -17.15 3.46 5.29
N ALA A 146 -17.75 2.70 4.37
CA ALA A 146 -19.07 3.02 3.84
C ALA A 146 -20.14 1.99 4.24
N THR A 147 -19.83 0.71 4.10
CA THR A 147 -20.83 -0.37 4.12
C THR A 147 -20.84 -1.14 5.44
N GLY A 148 -19.67 -1.37 6.05
CA GLY A 148 -19.54 -2.27 7.19
C GLY A 148 -19.87 -3.72 6.85
N LYS A 149 -19.74 -4.12 5.59
CA LYS A 149 -20.11 -5.45 5.06
C LYS A 149 -18.87 -6.23 4.60
N ALA A 150 -19.04 -7.55 4.44
CA ALA A 150 -18.02 -8.39 3.83
C ALA A 150 -17.72 -7.95 2.39
N GLN A 151 -16.45 -7.92 2.06
CA GLN A 151 -15.93 -7.55 0.75
C GLN A 151 -14.68 -8.39 0.45
N THR A 152 -14.45 -8.68 -0.82
CA THR A 152 -13.16 -9.20 -1.31
C THR A 152 -12.43 -8.07 -2.02
N LEU A 153 -11.14 -7.89 -1.72
CA LEU A 153 -10.25 -7.01 -2.49
C LEU A 153 -9.26 -7.84 -3.30
N HIS A 154 -9.06 -7.45 -4.55
CA HIS A 154 -8.07 -8.01 -5.44
C HIS A 154 -6.88 -7.07 -5.56
N PHE A 155 -5.68 -7.64 -5.57
CA PHE A 155 -4.42 -6.90 -5.62
C PHE A 155 -3.59 -7.33 -6.82
N GLU A 156 -2.88 -6.38 -7.42
CA GLU A 156 -1.66 -6.64 -8.20
C GLU A 156 -0.50 -5.93 -7.52
N ILE A 157 0.46 -6.69 -6.99
CA ILE A 157 1.54 -6.21 -6.13
C ILE A 157 2.87 -6.40 -6.83
N HIS A 158 3.65 -5.35 -6.98
CA HIS A 158 5.04 -5.39 -7.43
C HIS A 158 5.98 -5.05 -6.28
N THR A 159 7.10 -5.75 -6.22
CA THR A 159 8.19 -5.48 -5.27
C THR A 159 9.52 -5.44 -6.00
N TRP A 160 10.39 -4.51 -5.63
CA TRP A 160 11.72 -4.37 -6.24
C TRP A 160 12.68 -3.60 -5.33
N ASN A 161 13.97 -3.69 -5.61
CA ASN A 161 14.99 -2.87 -4.95
C ASN A 161 15.03 -1.48 -5.58
N GLN A 162 14.87 -0.44 -4.77
CA GLN A 162 15.04 0.95 -5.17
C GLN A 162 16.28 1.52 -4.47
N GLY A 163 17.43 1.44 -5.15
CA GLY A 163 18.71 1.74 -4.52
C GLY A 163 18.94 0.82 -3.31
N ALA A 164 19.19 1.41 -2.13
CA ALA A 164 19.33 0.64 -0.90
C ALA A 164 17.98 0.23 -0.26
N ARG A 165 16.86 0.82 -0.70
CA ARG A 165 15.54 0.63 -0.11
C ARG A 165 14.78 -0.49 -0.81
N GLN A 166 13.78 -1.04 -0.12
CA GLN A 166 12.84 -1.98 -0.73
C GLN A 166 11.55 -1.24 -1.09
N ALA A 167 11.06 -1.42 -2.30
CA ALA A 167 9.81 -0.82 -2.77
C ALA A 167 8.71 -1.87 -2.89
N VAL A 168 7.48 -1.45 -2.58
CA VAL A 168 6.25 -2.21 -2.84
C VAL A 168 5.25 -1.27 -3.50
N PHE A 169 4.64 -1.68 -4.60
CA PHE A 169 3.52 -0.97 -5.22
C PHE A 169 2.35 -1.92 -5.38
N ALA A 170 1.16 -1.54 -4.96
CA ALA A 170 -0.04 -2.36 -5.06
C ALA A 170 -1.19 -1.59 -5.71
N CYS A 171 -1.77 -2.17 -6.75
CA CYS A 171 -3.09 -1.79 -7.26
C CYS A 171 -4.15 -2.57 -6.48
N VAL A 172 -5.21 -1.90 -5.99
CA VAL A 172 -6.23 -2.55 -5.14
C VAL A 172 -7.63 -2.14 -5.60
N SER A 173 -8.52 -3.12 -5.74
CA SER A 173 -9.94 -2.89 -6.08
C SER A 173 -10.81 -4.08 -5.65
N PRO A 174 -12.10 -3.88 -5.34
CA PRO A 174 -13.07 -4.97 -5.18
C PRO A 174 -13.51 -5.56 -6.53
N LEU A 175 -13.19 -4.90 -7.65
CA LEU A 175 -13.43 -5.44 -8.99
C LEU A 175 -12.41 -6.53 -9.30
N THR A 176 -12.84 -7.61 -9.95
CA THR A 176 -11.91 -8.64 -10.40
C THR A 176 -11.01 -8.09 -11.53
N PRO A 177 -9.72 -8.50 -11.62
CA PRO A 177 -8.77 -7.94 -12.60
C PRO A 177 -9.11 -8.10 -14.08
N ASP A 178 -10.02 -9.02 -14.41
CA ASP A 178 -10.58 -9.27 -15.75
C ASP A 178 -11.80 -8.38 -16.05
N GLN A 179 -12.38 -7.75 -15.03
CA GLN A 179 -13.52 -6.87 -15.13
C GLN A 179 -13.07 -5.40 -15.07
N GLY A 180 -13.11 -4.72 -16.21
CA GLY A 180 -13.30 -3.28 -16.25
C GLY A 180 -12.11 -2.43 -16.69
N ALA A 181 -12.47 -1.27 -17.27
CA ALA A 181 -11.52 -0.23 -17.67
C ALA A 181 -10.69 0.30 -16.48
N LEU A 182 -11.18 0.15 -15.24
CA LEU A 182 -10.50 0.65 -14.05
C LEU A 182 -9.19 -0.07 -13.76
N TRP A 183 -9.11 -1.40 -14.01
CA TRP A 183 -7.86 -2.14 -13.90
C TRP A 183 -6.83 -1.70 -14.94
N LYS A 184 -7.28 -1.29 -16.13
CA LYS A 184 -6.39 -0.67 -17.11
C LYS A 184 -5.80 0.63 -16.55
N SER A 185 -6.62 1.50 -15.97
CA SER A 185 -6.14 2.73 -15.32
C SER A 185 -5.17 2.45 -14.16
N LEU A 186 -5.46 1.47 -13.29
CA LEU A 186 -4.54 1.05 -12.22
C LEU A 186 -3.18 0.59 -12.76
N ARG A 187 -3.18 -0.22 -13.84
CA ARG A 187 -1.95 -0.70 -14.49
C ARG A 187 -1.18 0.40 -15.21
N GLU A 188 -1.88 1.40 -15.77
CA GLU A 188 -1.26 2.61 -16.35
C GLU A 188 -0.62 3.49 -15.27
N ILE A 189 -1.27 3.67 -14.12
CA ILE A 189 -0.68 4.36 -12.97
C ILE A 189 0.59 3.63 -12.52
N ARG A 190 0.53 2.30 -12.40
CA ARG A 190 1.71 1.50 -12.04
C ARG A 190 2.84 1.64 -13.04
N SER A 191 2.56 1.60 -14.35
CA SER A 191 3.60 1.67 -15.39
C SER A 191 4.24 3.05 -15.52
N THR A 192 3.59 4.09 -15.00
CA THR A 192 4.09 5.47 -15.00
C THR A 192 4.63 5.90 -13.64
N PHE A 193 4.40 5.11 -12.58
CA PHE A 193 4.93 5.34 -11.25
C PHE A 193 6.47 5.36 -11.27
N HIS A 194 7.04 6.29 -10.53
CA HIS A 194 8.48 6.35 -10.25
C HIS A 194 8.78 7.09 -8.95
N PHE A 195 9.98 6.84 -8.46
CA PHE A 195 10.61 7.68 -7.44
C PHE A 195 11.07 8.97 -8.11
N GLY A 196 10.79 10.11 -7.47
CA GLY A 196 11.30 11.40 -7.89
C GLY A 196 12.76 11.58 -7.46
N ASP A 197 13.46 12.42 -8.22
CA ASP A 197 14.81 12.91 -7.89
C ASP A 197 14.83 13.81 -6.63
#